data_AF-A0A8T7EU57-F1
#
_entry.id   AF-A0A8T7EU57-F1
#
_cell.length_a   1.000
_cell.length_b   1.000
_cell.length_c   1.000
_cell.angle_alpha   90.00
_cell.angle_beta   90.00
_cell.angle_gamma   90.00
#
_symmetry.space_group_name_H-M   'P 1'
#
loop_
_entity.id
_entity.type
_entity.pdbx_description
1 polymer ?
#
loop_
_entity_poly.entity_id
_entity_poly.type
_entity_poly.pdbx_seq_one_letter_code
_entity_poly.pdbx_strand_id
1 'polypeptide(L)' 'MERKFEIKSATRGAAFTVRVMTRSEYTGMAGLLEDDSTLRVKLIAEEAGSAAANEEPIQFFC' A
#
# COMPACT_ATOMS: atom_id res chain seq x y z
N MET A 1 15.85 -4.21 12.29
CA MET A 1 14.44 -4.27 12.73
C MET A 1 13.65 -4.98 11.66
N GLU A 2 13.25 -6.23 11.92
CA GLU A 2 12.37 -6.99 11.03
C GLU A 2 10.97 -6.38 11.11
N ARG A 3 10.48 -5.85 9.99
CA ARG A 3 9.15 -5.24 9.90
C ARG A 3 8.11 -6.34 10.09
N LYS A 4 7.32 -6.24 11.16
CA LYS A 4 6.28 -7.21 11.48
C LYS A 4 5.03 -6.86 10.67
N PHE A 5 4.75 -7.63 9.62
CA PHE A 5 3.52 -7.51 8.86
C PHE A 5 2.45 -8.37 9.52
N GLU A 6 1.34 -7.76 9.96
CA GLU A 6 0.20 -8.47 10.53
C GLU A 6 -0.81 -8.78 9.42
N ILE A 7 -0.94 -10.06 9.06
CA ILE A 7 -1.94 -10.51 8.08
C ILE A 7 -3.23 -10.84 8.83
N LYS A 8 -4.29 -10.04 8.64
CA LYS A 8 -5.63 -10.28 9.21
C LYS A 8 -6.55 -10.92 8.19
N SER A 9 -7.33 -11.92 8.61
CA SER A 9 -8.41 -12.50 7.81
C SER A 9 -9.59 -11.51 7.71
N ALA A 10 -10.00 -11.18 6.49
CA ALA A 10 -11.16 -10.30 6.27
C ALA A 10 -12.47 -11.04 6.58
N THR A 11 -13.30 -10.49 7.48
CA THR A 11 -14.62 -11.06 7.84
C THR A 11 -15.70 -10.67 6.82
N ARG A 12 -15.57 -9.50 6.20
CA ARG A 12 -16.26 -9.03 4.97
C ARG A 12 -15.31 -8.06 4.27
N GLY A 13 -15.08 -8.23 2.97
CA GLY A 13 -14.15 -7.39 2.19
C GLY A 13 -13.28 -8.23 1.23
N ALA A 14 -12.63 -7.56 0.27
CA ALA A 14 -11.66 -8.19 -0.63
C ALA A 14 -10.24 -7.90 -0.13
N ALA A 15 -9.43 -8.94 0.04
CA ALA A 15 -7.99 -8.79 0.28
C ALA A 15 -7.27 -8.84 -1.07
N PHE A 16 -6.39 -7.88 -1.32
CA PHE A 16 -5.53 -7.86 -2.49
C PHE A 16 -4.14 -7.37 -2.12
N THR A 17 -3.14 -7.86 -2.84
CA THR A 17 -1.75 -7.48 -2.63
C THR A 17 -1.51 -6.11 -3.27
N VAL A 18 -0.88 -5.22 -2.52
CA VAL A 18 -0.42 -3.91 -3.04
C VAL A 18 1.09 -3.82 -3.01
N ARG A 19 1.66 -3.22 -4.05
CA ARG A 19 3.07 -2.82 -4.09
C ARG A 19 3.17 -1.32 -3.95
N VAL A 20 3.73 -0.89 -2.82
CA VAL A 20 3.86 0.52 -2.46
C VAL A 20 5.15 1.10 -3.04
N MET A 21 5.03 2.26 -3.70
CA MET A 21 6.14 3.10 -4.15
C MET A 21 6.07 4.44 -3.44
N THR A 22 7.13 4.81 -2.74
CA THR A 22 7.22 6.05 -1.95
C THR A 22 7.87 7.18 -2.74
N ARG A 23 7.83 8.41 -2.22
CA ARG A 23 8.39 9.62 -2.87
C ARG A 23 7.78 9.94 -4.23
N SER A 24 6.48 9.73 -4.37
CA SER A 24 5.73 10.15 -5.56
C SER A 24 5.23 11.59 -5.42
N GLU A 25 4.98 12.26 -6.55
CA GLU A 25 4.43 13.62 -6.56
C GLU A 25 2.99 13.68 -6.02
N TYR A 26 2.26 12.57 -6.07
CA TYR A 26 0.91 12.42 -5.55
C TYR A 26 0.64 10.98 -5.08
N THR A 27 -0.33 10.84 -4.17
CA THR A 27 -0.88 9.55 -3.74
C THR A 27 -1.86 9.04 -4.78
N GLY A 28 -1.71 7.80 -5.25
CA GLY A 28 -2.67 7.25 -6.20
C GLY A 28 -2.37 5.85 -6.74
N MET A 29 -3.31 5.31 -7.50
CA MET A 29 -3.15 4.03 -8.18
C MET A 29 -2.27 4.22 -9.43
N ALA A 30 -1.25 3.39 -9.57
CA ALA A 30 -0.30 3.43 -10.70
C ALA A 30 -0.51 2.31 -11.72
N GLY A 31 -1.46 1.40 -11.46
CA GLY A 31 -1.81 0.30 -12.36
C GLY A 31 -1.69 -1.08 -11.70
N LEU A 32 -2.12 -2.11 -12.40
CA LEU A 32 -1.97 -3.50 -12.00
C LEU A 32 -0.68 -4.08 -12.61
N LEU A 33 0.05 -4.85 -11.82
CA LEU A 33 1.09 -5.74 -12.34
C LEU A 33 0.39 -6.97 -12.93
N GLU A 34 0.58 -7.19 -14.23
CA GLU A 34 -0.09 -8.25 -14.99
C GLU A 34 0.27 -9.66 -14.48
N ASP A 35 1.49 -9.84 -13.96
CA ASP A 35 2.01 -11.15 -13.54
C ASP A 35 1.45 -11.65 -12.20
N ASP A 36 1.15 -10.76 -11.26
CA ASP A 36 0.86 -11.11 -9.86
C ASP A 36 -0.48 -10.54 -9.34
N SER A 37 -1.31 -9.99 -10.23
CA SER A 37 -2.56 -9.29 -9.86
C SER A 37 -2.37 -8.24 -8.75
N THR A 38 -1.15 -7.69 -8.65
CA THR A 38 -0.75 -6.81 -7.55
C THR A 38 -0.98 -5.37 -7.97
N LEU A 39 -1.73 -4.62 -7.18
CA LEU A 39 -1.99 -3.22 -7.45
C LEU A 39 -0.76 -2.38 -7.05
N ARG A 40 -0.21 -1.60 -7.98
CA ARG A 40 0.80 -0.60 -7.67
C ARG A 40 0.14 0.65 -7.14
N VAL A 41 0.61 1.10 -5.98
CA VAL A 41 0.15 2.32 -5.32
C VAL A 41 1.35 3.24 -5.13
N LYS A 42 1.19 4.49 -5.52
CA LYS A 42 2.12 5.59 -5.29
C LYS A 42 1.73 6.29 -4.01
N LEU A 43 2.72 6.56 -3.16
CA LEU A 43 2.58 7.35 -1.95
C LEU A 43 3.56 8.53 -2.00
N ILE A 44 3.14 9.66 -1.43
CA ILE A 44 3.96 10.85 -1.24
C ILE A 44 4.98 10.61 -0.12
N ALA A 45 4.60 9.82 0.90
CA ALA A 45 5.46 9.47 2.03
C ALA A 45 6.90 9.18 1.61
N GLU A 46 7.86 9.73 2.36
CA GLU A 46 9.28 9.71 1.97
C GLU A 46 9.93 8.33 2.07
N GLU A 47 9.43 7.47 2.97
CA GLU A 47 10.01 6.16 3.24
C GLU A 47 8.94 5.15 3.58
N ALA A 48 9.00 3.96 2.96
CA ALA A 48 8.00 2.90 3.15
C ALA A 48 7.96 2.31 4.57
N GLY A 49 8.85 2.74 5.47
CA GLY A 49 8.88 2.31 6.88
C GLY A 49 8.39 3.37 7.86
N SER A 50 8.04 4.57 7.39
CA SER A 50 7.54 5.64 8.25
C SER A 50 6.09 5.39 8.65
N ALA A 51 5.67 5.97 9.78
CA ALA A 51 4.27 5.97 10.19
C ALA A 51 3.37 6.57 9.09
N ALA A 52 3.83 7.64 8.45
CA ALA A 52 3.14 8.30 7.35
C ALA A 52 2.85 7.34 6.17
N ALA A 53 3.78 6.45 5.82
CA ALA A 53 3.58 5.48 4.74
C ALA A 53 2.55 4.39 5.05
N ASN A 54 2.22 4.16 6.33
CA ASN A 54 1.14 3.27 6.74
C ASN A 54 -0.21 3.99 6.80
N GLU A 55 -0.22 5.26 7.21
CA GLU A 55 -1.45 6.06 7.34
C GLU A 55 -2.00 6.49 5.98
N GLU A 56 -1.13 6.87 5.05
CA GLU A 56 -1.51 7.37 3.72
C GLU A 56 -2.37 6.39 2.89
N PRO A 57 -2.06 5.08 2.78
CA PRO A 57 -2.95 4.15 2.08
C PRO A 57 -4.28 3.93 2.81
N ILE A 58 -4.31 4.00 4.14
CA ILE A 58 -5.57 3.88 4.90
C ILE A 58 -6.48 5.07 4.56
N GLN A 59 -5.93 6.29 4.55
CA GLN A 59 -6.63 7.52 4.15
C GLN A 59 -7.05 7.51 2.68
N PHE A 60 -6.29 6.84 1.81
CA PHE A 60 -6.60 6.77 0.39
C PHE A 60 -7.75 5.79 0.06
N PHE A 61 -7.89 4.70 0.82
CA PHE A 61 -8.88 3.65 0.55
C PHE A 61 -10.13 3.70 1.45
N CYS A 62 -10.20 4.58 2.46
CA CYS A 62 -11.33 4.75 3.39
C CYS A 62 -11.75 6.21 3.49
#